data_AF-B4W036-F1
#
_entry.id   AF-B4W036-F1
#
_cell.length_a   1.000
_cell.length_b   1.000
_cell.length_c   1.000
_cell.angle_alpha   90.00
_cell.angle_beta   90.00
_cell.angle_gamma   90.00
#
_symmetry.space_group_name_H-M   'P 1'
#
loop_
_entity.id
_entity.type
_entity.pdbx_description
1 polymer ?
#
loop_
_entity_poly.entity_id
_entity_poly.type
_entity_poly.pdbx_seq_one_letter_code
_entity_poly.pdbx_strand_id
1 'polypeptide(L)'
;MVSWFPKNSSNRDQTITREAEQQIVAYFNKWSPRILAIPEVQTVVTFDQVMTFFETDRPADFTVYKGVIIRQEHVEGQLLGQVFLDQHNRIVCRKDGTPYGRQLVTKSLDKKMIDYFKDQGLSVFKLTDRNLPGDGFHQDVFVQFGELLRDLMKLPQVIPVITYEETIKYFVSTRPNDPRIKKGAILRKYHIQGHQISQMFLDKNNELVCDPTGKPYGRQLVAVKLDEELLDTFGNKNVIIVE
;
A
#
# COMPACT_ATOMS: atom_id res chain seq x y z
N MET A 1 -10.03 22.17 -12.00
CA MET A 1 -8.93 21.40 -12.59
C MET A 1 -7.70 21.64 -11.71
N VAL A 2 -7.51 20.83 -10.67
CA VAL A 2 -6.47 21.06 -9.65
C VAL A 2 -5.21 20.32 -10.11
N SER A 3 -4.13 21.06 -10.35
CA SER A 3 -2.84 20.51 -10.75
C SER A 3 -2.23 19.71 -9.60
N TRP A 4 -2.28 18.38 -9.69
CA TRP A 4 -1.72 17.45 -8.70
C TRP A 4 -0.26 17.07 -8.96
N PHE A 5 0.31 17.51 -10.08
CA PHE A 5 1.71 17.25 -10.37
C PHE A 5 2.65 18.07 -9.48
N PRO A 6 3.80 17.51 -9.08
CA PRO A 6 4.84 18.27 -8.42
C PRO A 6 5.28 19.40 -9.37
N LYS A 7 4.94 20.64 -9.01
CA LYS A 7 5.30 21.83 -9.78
C LYS A 7 6.80 22.05 -9.91
N ASN A 8 7.60 21.35 -9.09
CA ASN A 8 9.04 21.42 -9.08
C ASN A 8 9.64 20.02 -9.09
N SER A 9 10.76 19.86 -9.79
CA SER A 9 11.66 18.69 -9.82
C SER A 9 12.23 18.30 -8.44
N SER A 10 11.82 18.99 -7.37
CA SER A 10 12.25 18.82 -5.98
C SER A 10 11.47 17.77 -5.19
N ASN A 11 10.40 17.18 -5.74
CA ASN A 11 9.62 16.12 -5.08
C ASN A 11 10.09 14.70 -5.45
N ARG A 12 11.30 14.57 -6.01
CA ARG A 12 12.01 13.30 -6.02
C ARG A 12 12.30 12.94 -4.57
N ASP A 13 11.97 11.71 -4.17
CA ASP A 13 12.45 11.16 -2.90
C ASP A 13 13.98 11.15 -3.03
N GLN A 14 14.65 12.12 -2.40
CA GLN A 14 16.11 12.16 -2.43
C GLN A 14 16.60 10.89 -1.75
N THR A 15 17.46 10.16 -2.48
CA THR A 15 18.21 8.96 -2.05
C THR A 15 17.42 7.67 -1.84
N ILE A 16 16.95 7.07 -2.95
CA ILE A 16 16.96 5.59 -3.03
C ILE A 16 18.42 5.18 -3.26
N THR A 17 18.89 4.20 -2.50
CA THR A 17 20.27 3.72 -2.64
C THR A 17 20.43 2.93 -3.94
N ARG A 18 21.67 2.84 -4.45
CA ARG A 18 21.96 2.09 -5.68
C ARG A 18 21.55 0.62 -5.57
N GLU A 19 21.67 0.03 -4.38
CA GLU A 19 21.25 -1.34 -4.09
C GLU A 19 19.73 -1.49 -4.21
N ALA A 20 18.97 -0.52 -3.68
CA ALA A 20 17.51 -0.52 -3.77
C ALA A 20 17.04 -0.33 -5.22
N GLU A 21 17.72 0.51 -6.01
CA GLU A 21 17.47 0.64 -7.46
C GLU A 21 17.69 -0.70 -8.17
N GLN A 22 18.84 -1.36 -7.94
CA GLN A 22 19.14 -2.66 -8.53
C GLN A 22 18.11 -3.73 -8.14
N GLN A 23 17.67 -3.72 -6.88
CA GLN A 23 16.66 -4.65 -6.39
C GLN A 23 15.29 -4.40 -7.04
N ILE A 24 14.86 -3.14 -7.19
CA ILE A 24 13.62 -2.78 -7.89
C ILE A 24 13.68 -3.24 -9.35
N VAL A 25 14.79 -2.96 -10.06
CA VAL A 25 14.97 -3.36 -11.46
C VAL A 25 15.00 -4.90 -11.59
N ALA A 26 15.68 -5.59 -10.68
CA ALA A 26 15.72 -7.06 -10.67
C ALA A 26 14.33 -7.67 -10.42
N TYR A 27 13.56 -7.10 -9.49
CA TYR A 27 12.17 -7.51 -9.31
C TYR A 27 11.33 -7.21 -10.54
N PHE A 28 11.43 -6.01 -11.11
CA PHE A 28 10.71 -5.68 -12.32
C PHE A 28 11.01 -6.68 -13.44
N ASN A 29 12.28 -7.00 -13.72
CA ASN A 29 12.64 -7.96 -14.77
C ASN A 29 12.10 -9.37 -14.49
N LYS A 30 12.05 -9.79 -13.21
CA LYS A 30 11.47 -11.09 -12.82
C LYS A 30 9.96 -11.14 -13.05
N TRP A 31 9.27 -10.02 -12.82
CA TRP A 31 7.81 -9.96 -12.78
C TRP A 31 7.19 -9.34 -14.04
N SER A 32 7.98 -8.69 -14.89
CA SER A 32 7.52 -7.99 -16.09
C SER A 32 6.78 -8.88 -17.07
N PRO A 33 7.16 -10.17 -17.30
CA PRO A 33 6.39 -11.03 -18.19
C PRO A 33 4.99 -11.38 -17.67
N ARG A 34 4.69 -11.06 -16.40
CA ARG A 34 3.42 -11.33 -15.72
C ARG A 34 2.55 -10.08 -15.58
N ILE A 35 3.02 -8.93 -16.05
CA ILE A 35 2.18 -7.75 -16.15
C ILE A 35 1.18 -8.04 -17.27
N LEU A 36 -0.11 -8.09 -16.93
CA LEU A 36 -1.23 -8.57 -17.78
C LEU A 36 -1.51 -7.73 -19.05
N ALA A 37 -0.58 -6.89 -19.49
CA ALA A 37 -0.73 -6.08 -20.69
C ALA A 37 0.29 -6.51 -21.75
N ILE A 38 -0.19 -6.83 -22.96
CA ILE A 38 0.66 -6.76 -24.14
C ILE A 38 1.27 -5.34 -24.14
N PRO A 39 2.60 -5.18 -24.25
CA PRO A 39 3.21 -3.87 -24.20
C PRO A 39 2.56 -2.96 -25.24
N GLU A 40 2.00 -1.85 -24.80
CA GLU A 40 1.33 -0.92 -25.69
C GLU A 40 2.39 -0.20 -26.51
N VAL A 41 2.39 -0.40 -27.83
CA VAL A 41 3.35 0.24 -28.74
C VAL A 41 2.82 1.61 -29.13
N GLN A 42 3.54 2.67 -28.72
CA GLN A 42 3.23 4.05 -29.05
C GLN A 42 4.39 4.70 -29.82
N THR A 43 4.09 5.67 -30.68
CA THR A 43 5.16 6.38 -31.41
C THR A 43 5.92 7.35 -30.49
N VAL A 44 5.19 8.03 -29.61
CA VAL A 44 5.72 8.99 -28.63
C VAL A 44 4.95 8.81 -27.33
N VAL A 45 5.67 8.71 -26.21
CA VAL A 45 5.07 8.73 -24.86
C VAL A 45 5.43 10.04 -24.17
N THR A 46 4.42 10.72 -23.63
CA THR A 46 4.59 12.01 -22.95
C THR A 46 4.64 11.87 -21.44
N PHE A 47 5.26 12.86 -20.78
CA PHE A 47 5.32 12.89 -19.32
C PHE A 47 3.94 12.90 -18.69
N ASP A 48 3.03 13.69 -19.25
CA ASP A 48 1.69 13.83 -18.70
C ASP A 48 0.92 12.51 -18.83
N GLN A 49 1.04 11.78 -19.95
CA GLN A 49 0.44 10.45 -20.11
C GLN A 49 0.96 9.43 -19.08
N VAL A 50 2.26 9.47 -18.80
CA VAL A 50 2.91 8.59 -17.82
C VAL A 50 2.38 8.91 -16.43
N MET A 51 2.29 10.19 -16.07
CA MET A 51 1.82 10.59 -14.75
C MET A 51 0.32 10.37 -14.56
N THR A 52 -0.51 10.61 -15.57
CA THR A 52 -1.97 10.34 -15.52
C THR A 52 -2.26 8.90 -15.13
N PHE A 53 -1.49 7.92 -15.62
CA PHE A 53 -1.65 6.52 -15.21
C PHE A 53 -1.53 6.31 -13.69
N PHE A 54 -0.59 6.99 -13.02
CA PHE A 54 -0.44 6.87 -11.57
C PHE A 54 -1.56 7.57 -10.80
N GLU A 55 -2.39 8.37 -11.45
CA GLU A 55 -3.59 8.97 -10.87
C GLU A 55 -4.82 8.09 -11.10
N THR A 56 -5.03 7.67 -12.35
CA THR A 56 -6.23 6.95 -12.80
C THR A 56 -6.21 5.47 -12.44
N ASP A 57 -5.06 4.83 -12.59
CA ASP A 57 -4.90 3.37 -12.45
C ASP A 57 -4.26 2.99 -11.10
N ARG A 58 -4.07 3.96 -10.20
CA ARG A 58 -3.61 3.69 -8.84
C ARG A 58 -4.58 2.73 -8.14
N PRO A 59 -4.08 1.57 -7.66
CA PRO A 59 -4.91 0.65 -6.92
C PRO A 59 -5.51 1.33 -5.68
N ALA A 60 -6.72 0.95 -5.29
CA ALA A 60 -7.30 1.35 -3.99
C ALA A 60 -6.59 0.70 -2.79
N ASP A 61 -5.48 -0.01 -3.04
CA ASP A 61 -4.65 -0.65 -2.03
C ASP A 61 -3.87 0.42 -1.25
N PHE A 62 -4.15 0.52 0.06
CA PHE A 62 -3.51 1.47 0.98
C PHE A 62 -2.01 1.20 1.17
N THR A 63 -1.49 0.06 0.71
CA THR A 63 -0.04 -0.21 0.73
C THR A 63 0.71 0.53 -0.36
N VAL A 64 0.02 1.08 -1.37
CA VAL A 64 0.63 1.84 -2.47
C VAL A 64 1.11 3.19 -1.98
N TYR A 65 2.44 3.34 -1.90
CA TYR A 65 3.11 4.52 -1.34
C TYR A 65 3.93 5.30 -2.39
N LYS A 66 4.54 4.61 -3.35
CA LYS A 66 5.38 5.21 -4.40
C LYS A 66 4.96 4.73 -5.78
N GLY A 67 5.19 5.58 -6.77
CA GLY A 67 5.21 5.20 -8.19
C GLY A 67 6.65 5.08 -8.65
N VAL A 68 6.93 4.11 -9.50
CA VAL A 68 8.22 3.99 -10.18
C VAL A 68 8.02 3.88 -11.68
N ILE A 69 8.86 4.60 -12.41
CA ILE A 69 8.98 4.49 -13.86
C ILE A 69 10.39 3.96 -14.16
N ILE A 70 10.46 2.89 -14.92
CA ILE A 70 11.68 2.19 -15.31
C ILE A 70 11.82 2.33 -16.82
N ARG A 71 12.96 2.82 -17.29
CA ARG A 71 13.32 2.96 -18.70
C ARG A 71 14.40 1.94 -19.06
N GLN A 72 14.12 1.14 -20.07
CA GLN A 72 15.05 0.15 -20.62
C GLN A 72 15.09 0.25 -22.15
N GLU A 73 16.21 -0.14 -22.75
CA GLU A 73 16.32 -0.29 -24.20
C GLU A 73 15.39 -1.40 -24.70
N HIS A 74 14.79 -1.21 -25.87
CA HIS A 74 13.94 -2.20 -26.53
C HIS A 74 14.24 -2.22 -28.03
N VAL A 75 14.06 -3.36 -28.71
CA VAL A 75 14.33 -3.49 -30.15
C VAL A 75 13.52 -2.52 -31.02
N GLU A 76 12.38 -2.07 -30.52
CA GLU A 76 11.49 -1.08 -31.17
C GLU A 76 11.66 0.35 -30.63
N GLY A 77 12.64 0.60 -29.76
CA GLY A 77 12.93 1.90 -29.16
C GLY A 77 13.23 1.78 -27.66
N GLN A 78 12.26 2.16 -26.83
CA GLN A 78 12.39 2.19 -25.37
C GLN A 78 11.21 1.47 -24.74
N LEU A 79 11.48 0.67 -23.70
CA LEU A 79 10.48 0.10 -22.81
C LEU A 79 10.34 0.99 -21.58
N LEU A 80 9.11 1.40 -21.27
CA LEU A 80 8.75 2.01 -20.01
C LEU A 80 7.93 1.04 -19.17
N GLY A 81 8.48 0.62 -18.03
CA GLY A 81 7.74 -0.05 -16.97
C GLY A 81 7.18 0.97 -15.98
N GLN A 82 5.86 0.95 -15.75
CA GLN A 82 5.21 1.76 -14.72
C GLN A 82 4.62 0.84 -13.68
N VAL A 83 5.14 0.86 -12.45
CA VAL A 83 4.64 -0.01 -11.36
C VAL A 83 4.49 0.76 -10.05
N PHE A 84 3.68 0.20 -9.15
CA PHE A 84 3.43 0.75 -7.82
C PHE A 84 4.27 0.03 -6.78
N LEU A 85 4.86 0.79 -5.85
CA LEU A 85 5.66 0.25 -4.75
C LEU A 85 5.03 0.54 -3.40
N ASP A 86 5.28 -0.36 -2.45
CA ASP A 86 5.03 -0.12 -1.03
C ASP A 86 6.12 0.77 -0.40
N GLN A 87 5.95 1.11 0.88
CA GLN A 87 6.91 1.95 1.60
C GLN A 87 8.32 1.32 1.76
N HIS A 88 8.47 0.02 1.46
CA HIS A 88 9.73 -0.72 1.48
C HIS A 88 10.28 -0.97 0.06
N ASN A 89 9.80 -0.22 -0.93
CA ASN A 89 10.20 -0.33 -2.33
C ASN A 89 9.91 -1.71 -2.96
N ARG A 90 8.91 -2.45 -2.45
CA ARG A 90 8.46 -3.72 -3.04
C ARG A 90 7.30 -3.49 -3.99
N ILE A 91 7.29 -4.21 -5.11
CA ILE A 91 6.21 -4.13 -6.10
C ILE A 91 4.89 -4.62 -5.49
N VAL A 92 3.84 -3.80 -5.61
CA VAL A 92 2.49 -4.15 -5.17
C VAL A 92 1.84 -5.04 -6.23
N CYS A 93 1.28 -6.18 -5.83
CA CYS A 93 0.65 -7.15 -6.72
C CYS A 93 -0.87 -7.29 -6.48
N ARG A 94 -1.60 -7.68 -7.52
CA ARG A 94 -2.98 -8.16 -7.49
C ARG A 94 -3.08 -9.48 -6.70
N LYS A 95 -4.33 -9.88 -6.45
CA LYS A 95 -4.69 -11.12 -5.74
C LYS A 95 -4.14 -12.39 -6.40
N ASP A 96 -3.98 -12.38 -7.72
CA ASP A 96 -3.42 -13.48 -8.53
C ASP A 96 -1.88 -13.46 -8.57
N GLY A 97 -1.23 -12.54 -7.83
CA GLY A 97 0.21 -12.36 -7.82
C GLY A 97 0.75 -11.55 -9.00
N THR A 98 -0.09 -11.05 -9.90
CA THR A 98 0.35 -10.20 -11.00
C THR A 98 0.65 -8.78 -10.51
N PRO A 99 1.75 -8.13 -10.92
CA PRO A 99 2.04 -6.76 -10.49
C PRO A 99 0.98 -5.75 -10.92
N TYR A 100 0.65 -4.80 -10.05
CA TYR A 100 -0.03 -3.59 -10.48
C TYR A 100 0.94 -2.71 -11.25
N GLY A 101 0.61 -2.45 -12.50
CA GLY A 101 1.47 -1.72 -13.41
C GLY A 101 1.09 -1.95 -14.85
N ARG A 102 1.86 -1.32 -15.73
CA ARG A 102 1.80 -1.53 -17.18
C ARG A 102 3.19 -1.42 -17.80
N GLN A 103 3.28 -1.87 -19.04
CA GLN A 103 4.44 -1.69 -19.89
C GLN A 103 4.04 -0.92 -21.15
N LEU A 104 4.87 0.04 -21.55
CA LEU A 104 4.75 0.78 -22.80
C LEU A 104 6.02 0.56 -23.61
N VAL A 105 5.91 0.35 -24.91
CA VAL A 105 7.04 0.39 -25.85
C VAL A 105 6.89 1.65 -26.69
N THR A 106 7.94 2.45 -26.80
CA THR A 106 7.89 3.71 -27.55
C THR A 106 9.12 3.96 -28.39
N LYS A 107 8.94 4.58 -29.56
CA LYS A 107 10.06 4.99 -30.41
C LYS A 107 10.77 6.22 -29.87
N SER A 108 10.06 7.10 -29.18
CA SER A 108 10.64 8.28 -28.55
C SER A 108 9.88 8.74 -27.30
N LEU A 109 10.55 9.57 -26.51
CA LEU A 109 10.01 10.22 -25.33
C LEU A 109 9.92 11.73 -25.60
N ASP A 110 8.91 12.39 -25.03
CA ASP A 110 8.88 13.85 -25.07
C ASP A 110 10.05 14.46 -24.28
N LYS A 111 10.34 15.74 -24.55
CA LYS A 111 11.44 16.45 -23.89
C LYS A 111 11.31 16.42 -22.36
N LYS A 112 10.08 16.53 -21.85
CA LYS A 112 9.80 16.54 -20.41
C LYS A 112 10.14 15.19 -19.76
N MET A 113 9.87 14.07 -20.42
CA MET A 113 10.28 12.73 -19.96
C MET A 113 11.79 12.54 -20.03
N ILE A 114 12.44 12.99 -21.10
CA ILE A 114 13.90 12.92 -21.23
C ILE A 114 14.56 13.69 -20.08
N ASP A 115 14.13 14.93 -19.85
CA ASP A 115 14.61 15.77 -18.75
C ASP A 115 14.28 15.16 -17.38
N TYR A 116 13.15 14.45 -17.27
CA TYR A 116 12.75 13.77 -16.04
C TYR A 116 13.65 12.58 -15.70
N PHE A 117 14.06 11.78 -16.67
CA PHE A 117 15.02 10.70 -16.42
C PHE A 117 16.45 11.22 -16.22
N LYS A 118 16.83 12.33 -16.89
CA LYS A 118 18.25 12.70 -17.05
C LYS A 118 19.02 11.48 -17.57
N ASP A 119 20.12 11.11 -16.90
CA ASP A 119 20.96 9.94 -17.21
C ASP A 119 20.52 8.65 -16.49
N GLN A 120 19.43 8.68 -15.72
CA GLN A 120 18.97 7.55 -14.92
C GLN A 120 18.01 6.66 -15.72
N GLY A 121 18.10 5.34 -15.49
CA GLY A 121 17.15 4.37 -16.05
C GLY A 121 15.89 4.20 -15.20
N LEU A 122 15.80 4.88 -14.06
CA LEU A 122 14.73 4.68 -13.09
C LEU A 122 14.41 6.00 -12.39
N SER A 123 13.12 6.26 -12.17
CA SER A 123 12.65 7.38 -11.37
C SER A 123 11.56 6.93 -10.40
N VAL A 124 11.72 7.29 -9.13
CA VAL A 124 10.75 7.02 -8.07
C VAL A 124 10.24 8.32 -7.50
N PHE A 125 8.94 8.36 -7.24
CA PHE A 125 8.28 9.49 -6.61
C PHE A 125 7.22 9.00 -5.62
N LYS A 126 7.07 9.76 -4.55
CA LYS A 126 6.02 9.51 -3.56
C LYS A 126 4.66 9.87 -4.15
N LEU A 127 3.68 9.00 -3.96
CA LEU A 127 2.30 9.29 -4.33
C LEU A 127 1.66 10.06 -3.18
N THR A 128 1.04 11.19 -3.48
CA THR A 128 0.25 11.94 -2.48
C THR A 128 -0.94 11.11 -2.03
N ASP A 129 -1.30 11.20 -0.75
CA ASP A 129 -2.44 10.43 -0.22
C ASP A 129 -3.72 10.84 -0.93
N ARG A 130 -4.58 9.85 -1.25
CA ARG A 130 -5.95 10.16 -1.65
C ARG A 130 -6.61 10.77 -0.42
N ASN A 131 -7.06 12.02 -0.52
CA ASN A 131 -8.04 12.56 0.42
C ASN A 131 -9.27 11.65 0.35
N LEU A 132 -9.31 10.64 1.23
CA LEU A 132 -10.50 9.83 1.43
C LEU A 132 -11.56 10.77 1.98
N PRO A 133 -12.72 10.94 1.32
CA PRO A 133 -13.78 11.77 1.85
C PRO A 133 -14.36 11.05 3.07
N GLY A 134 -13.99 11.50 4.26
CA GLY A 134 -14.39 10.87 5.52
C GLY A 134 -13.57 11.36 6.71
N ASP A 135 -13.92 12.55 7.17
CA ASP A 135 -13.85 13.05 8.56
C ASP A 135 -12.72 12.52 9.49
N GLY A 136 -11.79 13.41 9.81
CA GLY A 136 -11.32 13.63 11.18
C GLY A 136 -10.54 12.53 11.92
N PHE A 137 -10.06 11.47 11.28
CA PHE A 137 -9.17 10.49 11.94
C PHE A 137 -7.74 10.60 11.42
N HIS A 138 -6.83 10.96 12.34
CA HIS A 138 -5.42 11.28 12.08
C HIS A 138 -4.68 10.17 11.31
N GLN A 139 -4.00 10.60 10.24
CA GLN A 139 -3.10 9.86 9.35
C GLN A 139 -2.03 9.04 10.08
N ASP A 140 -1.64 9.45 11.30
CA ASP A 140 -0.56 8.84 12.08
C ASP A 140 -0.86 7.42 12.55
N VAL A 141 -2.13 7.14 12.83
CA VAL A 141 -2.59 5.83 13.26
C VAL A 141 -2.40 4.79 12.16
N PHE A 142 -2.65 5.16 10.89
CA PHE A 142 -2.50 4.26 9.74
C PHE A 142 -1.04 4.01 9.34
N VAL A 143 -0.15 4.98 9.54
CA VAL A 143 1.29 4.83 9.28
C VAL A 143 1.91 3.85 10.28
N GLN A 144 1.58 3.98 11.57
CA GLN A 144 2.03 3.04 12.61
C GLN A 144 1.50 1.62 12.38
N PHE A 145 0.25 1.48 11.92
CA PHE A 145 -0.31 0.17 11.57
C PHE A 145 0.40 -0.51 10.38
N GLY A 146 0.92 0.24 9.41
CA GLY A 146 1.57 -0.32 8.22
C GLY A 146 2.94 -0.95 8.48
N GLU A 147 3.72 -0.37 9.40
CA GLU A 147 5.05 -0.86 9.77
C GLU A 147 4.97 -2.07 10.71
N LEU A 148 4.07 -2.02 11.68
CA LEU A 148 4.03 -2.96 12.79
C LEU A 148 3.32 -4.28 12.48
N LEU A 149 2.43 -4.30 11.48
CA LEU A 149 1.75 -5.52 11.00
C LEU A 149 2.69 -6.51 10.30
N ARG A 150 3.94 -6.12 10.00
CA ARG A 150 4.95 -7.00 9.39
C ARG A 150 5.60 -7.95 10.40
N ASP A 151 5.75 -7.54 11.66
CA ASP A 151 6.36 -8.36 12.72
C ASP A 151 5.38 -9.34 13.37
N LEU A 152 4.09 -9.24 13.04
CA LEU A 152 3.04 -10.17 13.45
C LEU A 152 2.96 -11.44 12.56
N MET A 153 4.04 -11.81 11.87
CA MET A 153 4.17 -13.05 11.07
C MET A 153 4.30 -14.31 11.95
N LYS A 154 3.32 -14.55 12.82
CA LYS A 154 2.84 -15.93 13.04
C LYS A 154 1.71 -16.13 12.03
N LEU A 155 1.71 -17.24 11.30
CA LEU A 155 0.63 -17.59 10.36
C LEU A 155 -0.71 -17.26 11.03
N PRO A 156 -1.48 -16.27 10.51
CA PRO A 156 -2.66 -15.81 11.20
C PRO A 156 -3.64 -16.98 11.29
N GLN A 157 -4.19 -17.19 12.48
CA GLN A 157 -5.17 -18.23 12.71
C GLN A 157 -6.34 -18.01 11.75
N VAL A 158 -6.65 -19.02 10.92
CA VAL A 158 -7.81 -18.98 10.04
C VAL A 158 -9.00 -19.56 10.78
N ILE A 159 -10.07 -18.76 10.91
CA ILE A 159 -11.32 -19.16 11.58
C ILE A 159 -12.50 -19.06 10.60
N PRO A 160 -13.50 -19.95 10.67
CA PRO A 160 -14.62 -19.94 9.71
C PRO A 160 -15.50 -18.69 9.80
N VAL A 161 -15.81 -18.25 11.01
CA VAL A 161 -16.63 -17.06 11.27
C VAL A 161 -16.06 -16.37 12.50
N ILE A 162 -15.94 -15.05 12.47
CA ILE A 162 -15.75 -14.25 13.67
C ILE A 162 -17.02 -13.48 13.96
N THR A 163 -17.43 -13.48 15.23
CA THR A 163 -18.62 -12.76 15.68
C THR A 163 -18.26 -11.44 16.33
N TYR A 164 -19.23 -10.53 16.39
CA TYR A 164 -19.09 -9.30 17.17
C TYR A 164 -18.80 -9.63 18.64
N GLU A 165 -19.54 -10.57 19.22
CA GLU A 165 -19.34 -11.06 20.60
C GLU A 165 -17.90 -11.53 20.83
N GLU A 166 -17.34 -12.38 19.97
CA GLU A 166 -15.97 -12.87 20.11
C GLU A 166 -14.95 -11.72 20.01
N THR A 167 -15.22 -10.77 19.11
CA THR A 167 -14.38 -9.59 18.91
C THR A 167 -14.33 -8.73 20.18
N ILE A 168 -15.48 -8.45 20.79
CA ILE A 168 -15.55 -7.69 22.05
C ILE A 168 -14.96 -8.48 23.22
N LYS A 169 -15.25 -9.78 23.31
CA LYS A 169 -14.73 -10.65 24.37
C LYS A 169 -13.21 -10.64 24.44
N TYR A 170 -12.52 -10.55 23.29
CA TYR A 170 -11.06 -10.41 23.27
C TYR A 170 -10.57 -9.15 24.02
N PHE A 171 -11.20 -7.99 23.81
CA PHE A 171 -10.80 -6.75 24.48
C PHE A 171 -11.09 -6.74 25.97
N VAL A 172 -12.07 -7.53 26.43
CA VAL A 172 -12.44 -7.62 27.84
C VAL A 172 -11.61 -8.68 28.56
N SER A 173 -11.56 -9.90 28.01
CA SER A 173 -10.96 -11.06 28.67
C SER A 173 -9.45 -11.18 28.46
N THR A 174 -8.91 -10.59 27.39
CA THR A 174 -7.48 -10.70 27.04
C THR A 174 -6.78 -9.34 27.08
N ARG A 175 -7.37 -8.34 27.76
CA ARG A 175 -6.76 -7.03 27.96
C ARG A 175 -5.45 -7.17 28.72
N PRO A 176 -4.31 -6.71 28.17
CA PRO A 176 -3.07 -6.62 28.93
C PRO A 176 -3.24 -5.73 30.16
N ASN A 177 -2.54 -6.06 31.24
CA ASN A 177 -2.50 -5.21 32.44
C ASN A 177 -1.54 -4.02 32.23
N ASP A 178 -1.84 -3.20 31.23
CA ASP A 178 -1.11 -1.97 30.92
C ASP A 178 -2.04 -0.77 31.11
N PRO A 179 -1.73 0.14 32.07
CA PRO A 179 -2.60 1.26 32.40
C PRO A 179 -2.73 2.29 31.28
N ARG A 180 -1.82 2.27 30.29
CA ARG A 180 -1.86 3.15 29.11
C ARG A 180 -3.02 2.79 28.19
N ILE A 181 -3.44 1.53 28.17
CA ILE A 181 -4.57 1.07 27.34
C ILE A 181 -5.85 1.76 27.81
N LYS A 182 -6.49 2.50 26.90
CA LYS A 182 -7.79 3.15 27.10
C LYS A 182 -8.87 2.69 26.12
N LYS A 183 -8.48 2.19 24.95
CA LYS A 183 -9.42 1.81 23.88
C LYS A 183 -8.95 0.53 23.18
N GLY A 184 -9.86 -0.11 22.46
CA GLY A 184 -9.57 -1.14 21.48
C GLY A 184 -9.87 -0.66 20.07
N ALA A 185 -9.16 -1.19 19.09
CA ALA A 185 -9.38 -0.93 17.68
C ALA A 185 -9.50 -2.25 16.92
N ILE A 186 -10.51 -2.35 16.06
CA ILE A 186 -10.71 -3.48 15.15
C ILE A 186 -10.51 -2.96 13.74
N LEU A 187 -9.51 -3.48 13.05
CA LEU A 187 -9.20 -3.15 11.67
C LEU A 187 -9.56 -4.35 10.78
N ARG A 188 -10.39 -4.09 9.77
CA ARG A 188 -10.77 -5.08 8.74
C ARG A 188 -10.00 -4.79 7.46
N LYS A 189 -9.31 -5.82 6.96
CA LYS A 189 -8.66 -5.85 5.66
C LYS A 189 -9.20 -7.01 4.85
N TYR A 190 -9.13 -6.88 3.54
CA TYR A 190 -9.36 -8.01 2.65
C TYR A 190 -8.26 -9.05 2.82
N HIS A 191 -8.62 -10.34 2.84
CA HIS A 191 -7.68 -11.46 2.79
C HIS A 191 -8.13 -12.46 1.73
N ILE A 192 -7.21 -13.22 1.11
CA ILE A 192 -7.56 -14.21 0.07
C ILE A 192 -8.54 -15.29 0.57
N GLN A 193 -8.54 -15.55 1.88
CA GLN A 193 -9.43 -16.52 2.55
C GLN A 193 -10.64 -15.86 3.23
N GLY A 194 -10.87 -14.54 3.05
CA GLY A 194 -11.97 -13.80 3.67
C GLY A 194 -11.55 -12.42 4.17
N HIS A 195 -11.52 -12.25 5.48
CA HIS A 195 -11.26 -10.99 6.17
C HIS A 195 -10.06 -11.12 7.09
N GLN A 196 -9.01 -10.34 6.85
CA GLN A 196 -7.94 -10.17 7.82
C GLN A 196 -8.43 -9.18 8.88
N ILE A 197 -8.54 -9.64 10.12
CA ILE A 197 -8.94 -8.84 11.26
C ILE A 197 -7.73 -8.63 12.15
N SER A 198 -7.43 -7.36 12.44
CA SER A 198 -6.42 -6.98 13.42
C SER A 198 -7.12 -6.28 14.59
N GLN A 199 -6.96 -6.83 15.80
CA GLN A 199 -7.49 -6.25 17.03
C GLN A 199 -6.33 -5.74 17.86
N MET A 200 -6.35 -4.45 18.21
CA MET A 200 -5.22 -3.76 18.82
C MET A 200 -5.68 -2.87 19.97
N PHE A 201 -4.78 -2.60 20.92
CA PHE A 201 -5.08 -1.72 22.06
C PHE A 201 -4.45 -0.35 21.87
N LEU A 202 -5.23 0.69 22.15
CA LEU A 202 -4.85 2.08 21.99
C LEU A 202 -4.84 2.84 23.32
N ASP A 203 -4.06 3.91 23.38
CA ASP A 203 -4.02 4.83 24.52
C ASP A 203 -5.07 5.96 24.41
N LYS A 204 -4.97 6.96 25.30
CA LYS A 204 -5.89 8.11 25.32
C LYS A 204 -5.80 8.99 24.06
N ASN A 205 -4.67 8.96 23.37
CA ASN A 205 -4.40 9.76 22.17
C ASN A 205 -4.71 8.96 20.88
N ASN A 206 -5.27 7.76 21.00
CA ASN A 206 -5.47 6.79 19.92
C ASN A 206 -4.15 6.23 19.34
N GLU A 207 -3.06 6.28 20.09
CA GLU A 207 -1.78 5.67 19.71
C GLU A 207 -1.70 4.21 20.15
N LEU A 208 -0.93 3.39 19.42
CA LEU A 208 -0.76 1.99 19.76
C LEU A 208 -0.03 1.82 21.09
N VAL A 209 -0.58 0.98 21.96
CA VAL A 209 0.14 0.57 23.17
C VAL A 209 1.01 -0.63 22.83
N CYS A 210 2.32 -0.44 22.94
CA CYS A 210 3.30 -1.50 22.76
C CYS A 210 3.83 -2.04 24.10
N ASP A 211 4.21 -3.31 24.09
CA ASP A 211 4.99 -3.93 25.15
C ASP A 211 6.41 -3.33 25.23
N PRO A 212 7.21 -3.68 26.26
CA PRO A 212 8.57 -3.16 26.41
C PRO A 212 9.52 -3.50 25.25
N THR A 213 9.18 -4.46 24.39
CA THR A 213 9.96 -4.82 23.20
C THR A 213 9.59 -4.01 21.97
N GLY A 214 8.61 -3.10 22.09
CA GLY A 214 8.09 -2.29 20.99
C GLY A 214 7.01 -2.98 20.17
N LYS A 215 6.57 -4.19 20.55
CA LYS A 215 5.52 -4.92 19.86
C LYS A 215 4.13 -4.47 20.35
N PRO A 216 3.14 -4.24 19.47
CA PRO A 216 1.84 -3.77 19.88
C PRO A 216 1.09 -4.87 20.61
N TYR A 217 0.31 -4.48 21.61
CA TYR A 217 -0.69 -5.39 22.15
C TYR A 217 -1.82 -5.58 21.16
N GLY A 218 -2.10 -6.84 20.86
CA GLY A 218 -3.16 -7.18 19.93
C GLY A 218 -3.04 -8.60 19.39
N ARG A 219 -3.95 -8.92 18.46
CA ARG A 219 -3.93 -10.15 17.70
C ARG A 219 -4.31 -9.88 16.25
N GLN A 220 -3.93 -10.82 15.40
CA GLN A 220 -4.32 -10.86 14.01
C GLN A 220 -4.85 -12.24 13.68
N LEU A 221 -5.94 -12.28 12.93
CA LEU A 221 -6.58 -13.51 12.46
C LEU A 221 -7.17 -13.30 11.06
N VAL A 222 -7.51 -14.41 10.42
CA VAL A 222 -8.23 -14.43 9.15
C VAL A 222 -9.57 -15.10 9.38
N ALA A 223 -10.65 -14.37 9.22
CA ALA A 223 -12.01 -14.90 9.31
C ALA A 223 -12.56 -15.14 7.90
N VAL A 224 -13.09 -16.33 7.61
CA VAL A 224 -13.69 -16.61 6.30
C VAL A 224 -14.96 -15.78 6.10
N LYS A 225 -15.74 -15.58 7.17
CA LYS A 225 -16.92 -14.72 7.21
C LYS A 225 -16.95 -13.89 8.49
N LEU A 226 -17.70 -12.79 8.44
CA LEU A 226 -18.10 -12.00 9.60
C LEU A 226 -19.58 -12.29 9.87
N ASP A 227 -20.02 -12.24 11.13
CA ASP A 227 -21.45 -12.25 11.43
C ASP A 227 -22.12 -10.92 11.01
N GLU A 228 -23.45 -10.93 11.00
CA GLU A 228 -24.25 -9.77 10.55
C GLU A 228 -24.01 -8.55 11.45
N GLU A 229 -23.95 -8.75 12.76
CA GLU A 229 -23.72 -7.66 13.72
C GLU A 229 -22.36 -6.97 13.49
N LEU A 230 -21.29 -7.73 13.28
CA LEU A 230 -19.98 -7.15 13.01
C LEU A 230 -19.93 -6.48 11.63
N LEU A 231 -20.60 -7.05 10.61
CA LEU A 231 -20.73 -6.43 9.29
C LEU A 231 -21.44 -5.08 9.37
N ASP A 232 -22.59 -5.03 10.06
CA ASP A 232 -23.37 -3.82 10.25
C ASP A 232 -22.59 -2.77 11.04
N THR A 233 -21.86 -3.20 12.07
CA THR A 233 -20.99 -2.32 12.86
C THR A 233 -19.88 -1.70 12.00
N PHE A 234 -19.30 -2.46 11.07
CA PHE A 234 -18.35 -1.89 10.11
C PHE A 234 -19.02 -0.95 9.11
N GLY A 235 -20.22 -1.26 8.63
CA GLY A 235 -20.88 -0.53 7.56
C GLY A 235 -19.96 -0.34 6.35
N ASN A 236 -19.76 0.92 5.95
CA ASN A 236 -18.84 1.32 4.87
C ASN A 236 -17.40 1.61 5.35
N LYS A 237 -17.11 1.40 6.63
CA LYS A 237 -15.79 1.63 7.24
C LYS A 237 -14.99 0.34 7.31
N ASN A 238 -13.70 0.50 7.60
CA ASN A 238 -12.77 -0.62 7.81
C ASN A 238 -12.16 -0.60 9.21
N VAL A 239 -12.59 0.33 10.07
CA VAL A 239 -12.09 0.49 11.44
C VAL A 239 -13.27 0.72 12.37
N ILE A 240 -13.25 0.03 13.50
CA ILE A 240 -14.13 0.24 14.65
C ILE A 240 -13.26 0.54 15.86
N ILE A 241 -13.62 1.55 16.65
CA ILE A 241 -13.01 1.85 17.96
C ILE A 241 -14.03 1.47 19.03
N VAL A 242 -13.54 0.81 20.07
CA VAL A 242 -14.30 0.41 21.26
C VAL A 242 -13.64 1.00 22.49
N GLU A 243 -14.44 1.61 23.37
CA GLU A 243 -13.98 2.31 24.59
C GLU A 243 -14.48 1.58 25.85
#